data_AF-T0MMG4-F1
#
_entry.id   AF-T0MMG4-F1
#
_cell.length_a   1.000
_cell.length_b   1.000
_cell.length_c   1.000
_cell.angle_alpha   90.00
_cell.angle_beta   90.00
_cell.angle_gamma   90.00
#
_symmetry.space_group_name_H-M   'P 1'
#
loop_
_entity.id
_entity.type
_entity.pdbx_description
1 polymer ?
#
loop_
_entity_poly.entity_id
_entity_poly.type
_entity_poly.pdbx_seq_one_letter_code
_entity_poly.pdbx_strand_id
1 'polypeptide(L)'
;MHVQYTCTDKYGYIIAEINGKELQLFNSDEYNSLKQCETIEEICIKLNRKYKFLEGTEMNKNELKKSLNKTLINEYENILKCTNDNINNSYNYKDGINDYDKTDNNIHTTNPLNTILEYYIETHKIKNFFFILQSLTKNKDINNLFTKIDIGDFDELKTLKFCKDMTDVQKYCIENCFLKKYYYKLKWHPDFKDNDYQKKQALLNKFHIEDTYNKLKNTNLFILEILELEADRCIIDLTMNSLNMFVGKDRLDLYPRIHSMDAKMVSSLSMVESIDDMKNILSSRYNINKDLYSELVNKEVCKYCESFRIFNDVSCVYSYFKLKEQEIKNVLWIVDCVLQGRKNEIGSLLNLNK
;
A
#
# COMPACT_ATOMS: atom_id res chain seq x y z
N MET A 1 20.74 21.17 -5.50
CA MET A 1 20.17 22.39 -6.12
C MET A 1 19.43 22.11 -7.44
N HIS A 2 20.05 21.69 -8.54
CA HIS A 2 19.32 21.50 -9.82
C HIS A 2 18.18 20.47 -9.81
N VAL A 3 18.34 19.33 -9.13
CA VAL A 3 17.26 18.31 -8.97
C VAL A 3 16.11 18.84 -8.10
N GLN A 4 16.41 19.73 -7.16
CA GLN A 4 15.40 20.32 -6.27
C GLN A 4 14.57 21.37 -7.04
N TYR A 5 15.18 22.26 -7.83
CA TYR A 5 14.40 23.22 -8.63
C TYR A 5 13.44 22.52 -9.62
N THR A 6 13.91 21.47 -10.29
CA THR A 6 13.10 20.71 -11.26
C THR A 6 11.93 19.94 -10.63
N CYS A 7 12.06 19.49 -9.38
CA CYS A 7 10.95 18.88 -8.65
C CYS A 7 9.90 19.92 -8.22
N THR A 8 10.33 21.13 -7.82
CA THR A 8 9.42 22.22 -7.41
C THR A 8 8.56 22.66 -8.60
N ASP A 9 9.20 22.89 -9.74
CA ASP A 9 8.52 23.38 -10.95
C ASP A 9 7.49 22.36 -11.48
N LYS A 10 7.72 21.06 -11.23
CA LYS A 10 6.87 19.98 -11.75
C LYS A 10 5.80 19.49 -10.77
N TYR A 11 6.09 19.48 -9.47
CA TYR A 11 5.22 18.86 -8.45
C TYR A 11 4.88 19.78 -7.29
N GLY A 12 5.34 21.04 -7.27
CA GLY A 12 5.16 21.95 -6.14
C GLY A 12 3.71 22.13 -5.70
N TYR A 13 2.77 22.24 -6.66
CA TYR A 13 1.33 22.28 -6.35
C TYR A 13 0.84 21.02 -5.63
N ILE A 14 1.19 19.84 -6.13
CA ILE A 14 0.80 18.55 -5.56
C ILE A 14 1.39 18.38 -4.16
N ILE A 15 2.68 18.72 -3.99
CA ILE A 15 3.35 18.66 -2.69
C ILE A 15 2.64 19.60 -1.70
N ALA A 16 2.31 20.84 -2.10
CA ALA A 16 1.60 21.78 -1.24
C ALA A 16 0.18 21.28 -0.87
N GLU A 17 -0.56 20.72 -1.83
CA GLU A 17 -1.88 20.14 -1.60
C GLU A 17 -1.82 18.98 -0.60
N ILE A 18 -0.86 18.06 -0.79
CA ILE A 18 -0.66 16.90 0.10
C ILE A 18 -0.25 17.33 1.50
N ASN A 19 0.61 18.33 1.65
CA ASN A 19 0.93 18.89 2.96
C ASN A 19 -0.31 19.51 3.64
N GLY A 20 -1.15 20.22 2.87
CA GLY A 20 -2.43 20.72 3.39
C GLY A 20 -3.39 19.60 3.84
N LYS A 21 -3.42 18.48 3.11
CA LYS A 21 -4.22 17.30 3.46
C LYS A 21 -3.67 16.52 4.66
N GLU A 22 -2.36 16.45 4.82
CA GLU A 22 -1.71 15.86 6.01
C GLU A 22 -2.17 16.60 7.28
N LEU A 23 -2.23 17.93 7.25
CA LEU A 23 -2.71 18.72 8.38
C LEU A 23 -4.15 18.39 8.76
N GLN A 24 -4.96 17.87 7.84
CA GLN A 24 -6.34 17.43 8.08
C GLN A 24 -6.44 16.02 8.66
N LEU A 25 -5.37 15.23 8.72
CA LEU A 25 -5.38 13.94 9.42
C LEU A 25 -5.69 14.12 10.91
N PHE A 26 -6.38 13.14 11.50
CA PHE A 26 -6.81 13.15 12.90
C PHE A 26 -5.63 13.26 13.87
N ASN A 27 -5.69 14.26 14.75
CA ASN A 27 -4.77 14.37 15.88
C ASN A 27 -5.28 13.59 17.11
N SER A 28 -4.46 13.55 18.16
CA SER A 28 -4.76 12.83 19.40
C SER A 28 -6.07 13.29 20.06
N ASP A 29 -6.37 14.58 20.05
CA ASP A 29 -7.59 15.15 20.67
C ASP A 29 -8.85 14.78 19.88
N GLU A 30 -8.77 14.81 18.55
CA GLU A 30 -9.88 14.41 17.70
C GLU A 30 -10.14 12.91 17.82
N TYR A 31 -9.10 12.08 17.92
CA TYR A 31 -9.27 10.67 18.26
C TYR A 31 -9.95 10.51 19.61
N ASN A 32 -9.48 11.20 20.66
CA ASN A 32 -10.11 11.16 21.99
C ASN A 32 -11.60 11.56 21.92
N SER A 33 -11.94 12.53 21.09
CA SER A 33 -13.32 12.95 20.83
C SER A 33 -14.16 11.85 20.16
N LEU A 34 -13.57 11.07 19.24
CA LEU A 34 -14.23 9.90 18.64
C LEU A 34 -14.43 8.77 19.67
N LYS A 35 -13.47 8.52 20.56
CA LYS A 35 -13.55 7.48 21.60
C LYS A 35 -14.71 7.70 22.57
N GLN A 36 -15.12 8.96 22.75
CA GLN A 36 -16.23 9.34 23.62
C GLN A 36 -17.61 9.03 23.02
N CYS A 37 -17.71 8.79 21.70
CA CYS A 37 -18.99 8.53 21.05
C CYS A 37 -19.64 7.23 21.55
N GLU A 38 -20.96 7.20 21.56
CA GLU A 38 -21.76 6.05 21.96
C GLU A 38 -22.44 5.35 20.79
N THR A 39 -22.58 6.07 19.67
CA THR A 39 -23.30 5.60 18.48
C THR A 39 -22.46 5.80 17.22
N ILE A 40 -22.80 5.08 16.15
CA ILE A 40 -22.14 5.29 14.85
C ILE A 40 -22.52 6.67 14.30
N GLU A 41 -23.75 7.11 14.52
CA GLU A 41 -24.26 8.40 14.09
C GLU A 41 -23.42 9.56 14.64
N GLU A 42 -23.08 9.53 15.93
CA GLU A 42 -22.18 10.52 16.55
C GLU A 42 -20.79 10.54 15.92
N ILE A 43 -20.24 9.35 15.63
CA ILE A 43 -18.96 9.21 14.92
C ILE A 43 -19.08 9.84 13.53
N CYS A 44 -20.15 9.56 12.79
CA CYS A 44 -20.38 10.10 11.45
C CYS A 44 -20.44 11.63 11.44
N ILE A 45 -21.15 12.23 12.40
CA ILE A 45 -21.24 13.69 12.55
C ILE A 45 -19.85 14.31 12.72
N LYS A 46 -18.98 13.69 13.53
CA LYS A 46 -17.60 14.16 13.73
C LYS A 46 -16.72 13.95 12.49
N LEU A 47 -16.97 12.91 11.70
CA LEU A 47 -16.23 12.61 10.48
C LEU A 47 -16.63 13.49 9.28
N ASN A 48 -17.86 14.02 9.23
CA ASN A 48 -18.40 14.83 8.11
C ASN A 48 -17.53 16.01 7.70
N ARG A 49 -16.73 16.57 8.62
CA ARG A 49 -15.81 17.68 8.31
C ARG A 49 -14.64 17.26 7.42
N LYS A 50 -14.25 15.99 7.48
CA LYS A 50 -13.04 15.44 6.84
C LYS A 50 -13.34 14.38 5.78
N TYR A 51 -14.54 13.78 5.80
CA TYR A 51 -14.97 12.75 4.86
C TYR A 51 -16.23 13.21 4.11
N LYS A 52 -16.10 13.39 2.79
CA LYS A 52 -17.12 14.05 1.96
C LYS A 52 -18.29 13.16 1.56
N PHE A 53 -18.13 11.85 1.60
CA PHE A 53 -19.11 10.87 1.07
C PHE A 53 -19.93 10.17 2.15
N LEU A 54 -20.08 10.80 3.33
CA LEU A 54 -20.92 10.29 4.41
C LEU A 54 -22.36 10.72 4.16
N GLU A 55 -23.07 9.96 3.33
CA GLU A 55 -24.47 10.23 2.95
C GLU A 55 -25.36 9.05 3.39
N GLY A 56 -26.38 9.33 4.21
CA GLY A 56 -27.35 8.32 4.67
C GLY A 56 -27.95 8.67 6.04
N THR A 57 -29.22 8.30 6.27
CA THR A 57 -29.92 8.51 7.56
C THR A 57 -29.58 7.44 8.59
N GLU A 58 -29.22 6.23 8.14
CA GLU A 58 -28.75 5.12 8.97
C GLU A 58 -27.50 4.55 8.29
N MET A 59 -26.38 4.47 9.01
CA MET A 59 -25.12 4.02 8.43
C MET A 59 -24.53 2.88 9.26
N ASN A 60 -24.44 1.70 8.64
CA ASN A 60 -23.77 0.57 9.28
C ASN A 60 -22.25 0.62 9.05
N LYS A 61 -21.49 -0.23 9.75
CA LYS A 61 -20.02 -0.30 9.64
C LYS A 61 -19.53 -0.49 8.21
N ASN A 62 -20.22 -1.30 7.39
CA ASN A 62 -19.80 -1.59 6.02
C ASN A 62 -20.02 -0.38 5.10
N GLU A 63 -21.14 0.34 5.26
CA GLU A 63 -21.43 1.58 4.54
C GLU A 63 -20.46 2.69 4.93
N LEU A 64 -20.16 2.82 6.23
CA LEU A 64 -19.14 3.75 6.72
C LEU A 64 -17.79 3.43 6.08
N LYS A 65 -17.34 2.16 6.15
CA LYS A 65 -16.08 1.72 5.50
C LYS A 65 -16.03 2.10 4.02
N LYS A 66 -17.09 1.84 3.26
CA LYS A 66 -17.18 2.20 1.84
C LYS A 66 -17.07 3.71 1.63
N SER A 67 -17.76 4.50 2.45
CA SER A 67 -17.76 5.98 2.37
C SER A 67 -16.39 6.59 2.69
N LEU A 68 -15.70 6.05 3.70
CA LEU A 68 -14.34 6.46 4.05
C LEU A 68 -13.36 6.13 2.92
N ASN A 69 -13.41 4.91 2.39
CA ASN A 69 -12.56 4.49 1.27
C ASN A 69 -12.87 5.24 -0.03
N LYS A 70 -14.13 5.60 -0.29
CA LYS A 70 -14.51 6.44 -1.43
C LYS A 70 -13.88 7.83 -1.35
N THR A 71 -13.75 8.40 -0.15
CA THR A 71 -13.03 9.67 0.06
C THR A 71 -11.56 9.51 -0.34
N LEU A 72 -10.88 8.49 0.21
CA LEU A 72 -9.48 8.18 -0.09
C LEU A 72 -9.24 8.01 -1.61
N ILE A 73 -10.10 7.25 -2.29
CA ILE A 73 -9.97 6.99 -3.73
C ILE A 73 -10.19 8.25 -4.55
N ASN A 74 -11.21 9.04 -4.22
CA ASN A 74 -11.43 10.32 -4.90
C ASN A 74 -10.22 11.25 -4.73
N GLU A 75 -9.58 11.28 -3.56
CA GLU A 75 -8.35 12.04 -3.37
C GLU A 75 -7.20 11.49 -4.21
N TYR A 76 -7.04 10.17 -4.29
CA TYR A 76 -6.05 9.52 -5.16
C TYR A 76 -6.28 9.87 -6.64
N GLU A 77 -7.51 9.76 -7.15
CA GLU A 77 -7.86 10.05 -8.54
C GLU A 77 -7.60 11.52 -8.90
N ASN A 78 -7.87 12.45 -7.98
CA ASN A 78 -7.57 13.86 -8.19
C ASN A 78 -6.05 14.10 -8.34
N ILE A 79 -5.23 13.50 -7.47
CA ILE A 79 -3.77 13.63 -7.54
C ILE A 79 -3.22 12.97 -8.82
N LEU A 80 -3.75 11.80 -9.19
CA LEU A 80 -3.38 11.12 -10.43
C LEU A 80 -3.72 11.96 -11.67
N LYS A 81 -4.92 12.57 -11.70
CA LYS A 81 -5.35 13.49 -12.76
C LYS A 81 -4.42 14.69 -12.85
N CYS A 82 -4.15 15.38 -11.74
CA CYS A 82 -3.21 16.51 -11.71
C CYS A 82 -1.82 16.11 -12.21
N THR A 83 -1.36 14.89 -11.87
CA THR A 83 -0.07 14.40 -12.34
C THR A 83 -0.05 14.19 -13.85
N ASN A 84 -1.11 13.62 -14.43
CA ASN A 84 -1.25 13.42 -15.87
C ASN A 84 -1.40 14.73 -16.65
N ASP A 85 -2.16 15.69 -16.11
CA ASP A 85 -2.33 17.02 -16.72
C ASP A 85 -1.00 17.78 -16.76
N ASN A 86 -0.20 17.71 -15.69
CA ASN A 86 1.15 18.29 -15.66
C ASN A 86 2.08 17.66 -16.70
N ILE A 87 1.97 16.35 -16.94
CA ILE A 87 2.73 15.66 -17.99
C ILE A 87 2.34 16.20 -19.37
N ASN A 88 1.05 16.24 -19.68
CA ASN A 88 0.55 16.66 -20.99
C ASN A 88 0.89 18.13 -21.31
N ASN A 89 0.79 19.02 -20.32
CA ASN A 89 1.16 20.43 -20.47
C ASN A 89 2.67 20.64 -20.68
N SER A 90 3.52 19.78 -20.10
CA SER A 90 4.98 19.83 -20.30
C SER A 90 5.42 19.41 -21.70
N TYR A 91 4.62 18.57 -22.39
CA TYR A 91 4.87 18.19 -23.79
C TYR A 91 4.43 19.29 -24.76
N ASN A 92 3.29 19.94 -24.51
CA ASN A 92 2.76 21.01 -25.38
C ASN A 92 3.63 22.28 -25.40
N TYR A 93 4.51 22.49 -24.43
CA TYR A 93 5.46 23.61 -24.42
C TYR A 93 6.74 23.35 -25.24
N LYS A 94 6.97 22.12 -25.72
CA LYS A 94 8.18 21.73 -26.47
C LYS A 94 8.03 21.74 -28.00
N ASP A 95 6.84 22.01 -28.54
CA ASP A 95 6.61 22.11 -30.00
C ASP A 95 7.14 23.41 -30.66
N GLY A 96 8.11 24.08 -30.03
CA GLY A 96 8.73 25.31 -30.53
C GLY A 96 10.25 25.27 -30.70
N ILE A 97 10.92 24.14 -30.40
CA ILE A 97 12.38 24.01 -30.56
C ILE A 97 12.67 22.85 -31.51
N ASN A 98 13.22 23.19 -32.67
CA ASN A 98 13.60 22.28 -33.74
C ASN A 98 14.44 21.08 -33.23
N ASP A 99 13.88 19.88 -33.42
CA ASP A 99 14.52 18.57 -33.26
C ASP A 99 15.75 18.44 -34.18
N TYR A 100 16.96 18.46 -33.60
CA TYR A 100 18.18 17.99 -34.28
C TYR A 100 19.06 17.04 -33.46
N ASP A 101 18.58 16.46 -32.37
CA ASP A 101 19.30 15.41 -31.65
C ASP A 101 18.38 14.24 -31.30
N LYS A 102 18.04 13.44 -32.33
CA LYS A 102 17.48 12.08 -32.18
C LYS A 102 18.59 11.05 -32.37
N THR A 103 19.60 11.09 -31.51
CA THR A 103 20.54 9.98 -31.36
C THR A 103 21.04 9.92 -29.92
N ASP A 104 20.24 9.35 -29.02
CA ASP A 104 20.76 8.41 -28.03
C ASP A 104 19.61 7.58 -27.42
N ASN A 105 19.84 6.28 -27.40
CA ASN A 105 18.90 5.23 -27.03
C ASN A 105 18.57 5.24 -25.52
N ASN A 106 17.32 4.90 -25.17
CA ASN A 106 16.93 4.26 -23.89
C ASN A 106 17.08 5.04 -22.58
N ILE A 107 16.60 6.29 -22.51
CA ILE A 107 16.17 6.86 -21.23
C ILE A 107 14.68 7.21 -21.35
N HIS A 108 13.80 6.23 -21.14
CA HIS A 108 12.45 6.55 -20.69
C HIS A 108 12.62 7.25 -19.35
N THR A 109 12.47 8.58 -19.30
CA THR A 109 12.48 9.36 -18.07
C THR A 109 11.22 8.99 -17.29
N THR A 110 11.30 7.91 -16.51
CA THR A 110 10.21 7.43 -15.67
C THR A 110 9.74 8.56 -14.77
N ASN A 111 8.46 8.94 -14.85
CA ASN A 111 7.90 9.93 -13.94
C ASN A 111 7.86 9.32 -12.52
N PRO A 112 8.61 9.88 -11.55
CA PRO A 112 8.69 9.28 -10.21
C PRO A 112 7.34 9.28 -9.50
N LEU A 113 6.54 10.34 -9.63
CA LEU A 113 5.24 10.45 -8.98
C LEU A 113 4.24 9.43 -9.53
N ASN A 114 4.19 9.23 -10.85
CA ASN A 114 3.36 8.17 -11.44
C ASN A 114 3.78 6.79 -10.92
N THR A 115 5.08 6.51 -10.87
CA THR A 115 5.58 5.23 -10.36
C THR A 115 5.18 5.00 -8.91
N ILE A 116 5.20 6.05 -8.08
CA ILE A 116 4.77 6.00 -6.68
C ILE A 116 3.26 5.73 -6.58
N LEU A 117 2.44 6.44 -7.34
CA LEU A 117 0.98 6.27 -7.35
C LEU A 117 0.57 4.90 -7.91
N GLU A 118 1.27 4.42 -8.94
CA GLU A 118 1.12 3.06 -9.49
C GLU A 118 1.46 2.03 -8.43
N TYR A 119 2.61 2.12 -7.77
CA TYR A 119 3.01 1.18 -6.71
C TYR A 119 1.97 1.11 -5.59
N TYR A 120 1.47 2.26 -5.15
CA TYR A 120 0.40 2.32 -4.13
C TYR A 120 -0.83 1.51 -4.58
N ILE A 121 -1.43 1.84 -5.73
CA ILE A 121 -2.68 1.18 -6.15
C ILE A 121 -2.47 -0.27 -6.59
N GLU A 122 -1.35 -0.58 -7.24
CA GLU A 122 -0.99 -1.92 -7.71
C GLU A 122 -0.84 -2.89 -6.53
N THR A 123 -0.32 -2.44 -5.38
CA THR A 123 -0.28 -3.24 -4.15
C THR A 123 -1.67 -3.72 -3.72
N HIS A 124 -2.70 -2.86 -3.82
CA HIS A 124 -4.09 -3.27 -3.56
C HIS A 124 -4.63 -4.21 -4.64
N LYS A 125 -4.37 -3.91 -5.92
CA LYS A 125 -4.78 -4.75 -7.06
C LYS A 125 -4.23 -6.17 -6.95
N ILE A 126 -2.96 -6.32 -6.57
CA ILE A 126 -2.32 -7.63 -6.33
C ILE A 126 -3.06 -8.37 -5.21
N LYS A 127 -3.32 -7.71 -4.08
CA LYS A 127 -4.06 -8.31 -2.96
C LYS A 127 -5.46 -8.77 -3.38
N ASN A 128 -6.18 -7.96 -4.14
CA ASN A 128 -7.52 -8.29 -4.63
C ASN A 128 -7.49 -9.46 -5.62
N PHE A 129 -6.51 -9.48 -6.53
CA PHE A 129 -6.30 -10.60 -7.46
C PHE A 129 -6.17 -11.94 -6.72
N PHE A 130 -5.27 -12.02 -5.73
CA PHE A 130 -5.12 -13.25 -4.94
C PHE A 130 -6.32 -13.56 -4.05
N PHE A 131 -7.01 -12.54 -3.51
CA PHE A 131 -8.24 -12.74 -2.75
C PHE A 131 -9.34 -13.40 -3.59
N ILE A 132 -9.53 -12.97 -4.84
CA ILE A 132 -10.51 -13.57 -5.75
C ILE A 132 -10.07 -14.99 -6.15
N LEU A 133 -8.81 -15.21 -6.52
CA LEU A 133 -8.31 -16.54 -6.87
C LEU A 133 -8.51 -17.56 -5.75
N GLN A 134 -8.15 -17.21 -4.51
CA GLN A 134 -8.36 -18.09 -3.35
C GLN A 134 -9.84 -18.36 -3.07
N SER A 135 -10.72 -17.45 -3.48
CA SER A 135 -12.16 -17.61 -3.32
C SER A 135 -12.78 -18.50 -4.41
N LEU A 136 -12.23 -18.47 -5.63
CA LEU A 136 -12.61 -19.40 -6.71
C LEU A 136 -12.34 -20.85 -6.32
N THR A 137 -11.24 -21.11 -5.62
CA THR A 137 -10.91 -22.44 -5.07
C THR A 137 -11.99 -22.99 -4.12
N LYS A 138 -12.75 -22.10 -3.46
CA LYS A 138 -13.73 -22.43 -2.41
C LYS A 138 -15.18 -22.48 -2.92
N ASN A 139 -15.43 -22.39 -4.24
CA ASN A 139 -16.77 -22.39 -4.84
C ASN A 139 -17.76 -21.39 -4.22
N LYS A 140 -17.30 -20.18 -3.89
CA LYS A 140 -18.17 -19.11 -3.35
C LYS A 140 -18.83 -18.32 -4.48
N ASP A 141 -20.03 -17.78 -4.23
CA ASP A 141 -20.69 -16.83 -5.12
C ASP A 141 -19.78 -15.62 -5.41
N ILE A 142 -19.22 -15.61 -6.63
CA ILE A 142 -18.15 -14.69 -7.03
C ILE A 142 -18.67 -13.25 -7.14
N ASN A 143 -19.93 -13.08 -7.54
CA ASN A 143 -20.53 -11.76 -7.77
C ASN A 143 -20.54 -10.88 -6.51
N ASN A 144 -20.77 -11.47 -5.33
CA ASN A 144 -20.79 -10.74 -4.05
C ASN A 144 -19.37 -10.49 -3.48
N LEU A 145 -18.31 -11.00 -4.11
CA LEU A 145 -16.94 -10.76 -3.67
C LEU A 145 -16.38 -9.46 -4.22
N PHE A 146 -16.71 -9.11 -5.46
CA PHE A 146 -16.30 -7.84 -6.06
C PHE A 146 -16.86 -6.64 -5.28
N THR A 147 -18.06 -6.77 -4.69
CA THR A 147 -18.65 -5.70 -3.84
C THR A 147 -17.91 -5.48 -2.52
N LYS A 148 -16.96 -6.36 -2.15
CA LYS A 148 -16.09 -6.22 -0.97
C LYS A 148 -14.75 -5.58 -1.30
N ILE A 149 -14.46 -5.34 -2.57
CA ILE A 149 -13.27 -4.64 -3.01
C ILE A 149 -13.54 -3.15 -2.83
N ASP A 150 -12.88 -2.55 -1.85
CA ASP A 150 -13.01 -1.12 -1.60
C ASP A 150 -11.98 -0.32 -2.42
N ILE A 151 -10.72 -0.75 -2.42
CA ILE A 151 -9.57 -0.07 -3.06
C ILE A 151 -8.92 -1.03 -4.05
N GLY A 152 -8.50 -0.54 -5.22
CA GLY A 152 -7.76 -1.35 -6.20
C GLY A 152 -8.64 -2.29 -7.02
N ASP A 153 -9.86 -1.89 -7.35
CA ASP A 153 -10.64 -2.53 -8.41
C ASP A 153 -10.04 -2.18 -9.79
N PHE A 154 -10.20 -3.09 -10.76
CA PHE A 154 -9.77 -2.88 -12.14
C PHE A 154 -10.54 -3.82 -13.08
N ASP A 155 -10.70 -3.43 -14.35
CA ASP A 155 -11.64 -4.09 -15.25
C ASP A 155 -11.24 -5.52 -15.61
N GLU A 156 -9.94 -5.77 -15.80
CA GLU A 156 -9.43 -7.12 -16.08
C GLU A 156 -9.71 -8.09 -14.92
N LEU A 157 -9.74 -7.61 -13.67
CA LEU A 157 -10.07 -8.44 -12.50
C LEU A 157 -11.47 -9.03 -12.59
N LYS A 158 -12.42 -8.29 -13.17
CA LYS A 158 -13.82 -8.69 -13.30
C LYS A 158 -13.98 -9.88 -14.26
N THR A 159 -12.97 -10.16 -15.10
CA THR A 159 -12.99 -11.32 -16.00
C THR A 159 -12.85 -12.65 -15.24
N LEU A 160 -12.28 -12.65 -14.04
CA LEU A 160 -12.06 -13.85 -13.22
C LEU A 160 -13.35 -14.62 -12.90
N LYS A 161 -14.52 -13.96 -12.93
CA LYS A 161 -15.81 -14.63 -12.71
C LYS A 161 -16.19 -15.64 -13.79
N PHE A 162 -15.54 -15.57 -14.96
CA PHE A 162 -15.81 -16.44 -16.09
C PHE A 162 -14.70 -17.47 -16.32
N CYS A 163 -13.59 -17.38 -15.59
CA CYS A 163 -12.43 -18.26 -15.77
C CYS A 163 -12.69 -19.63 -15.13
N LYS A 164 -12.42 -20.70 -15.88
CA LYS A 164 -12.55 -22.08 -15.40
C LYS A 164 -11.26 -22.62 -14.79
N ASP A 165 -10.13 -22.10 -15.26
CA ASP A 165 -8.80 -22.53 -14.84
C ASP A 165 -7.81 -21.35 -14.91
N MET A 166 -6.55 -21.60 -14.55
CA MET A 166 -5.49 -20.59 -14.63
C MET A 166 -5.13 -20.21 -16.09
N THR A 167 -5.47 -21.04 -17.08
CA THR A 167 -5.27 -20.76 -18.51
C THR A 167 -6.19 -19.62 -18.97
N ASP A 168 -7.45 -19.68 -18.57
CA ASP A 168 -8.42 -18.61 -18.77
C ASP A 168 -7.99 -17.33 -18.05
N VAL A 169 -7.51 -17.44 -16.80
CA VAL A 169 -6.97 -16.30 -16.04
C VAL A 169 -5.81 -15.65 -16.80
N GLN A 170 -4.89 -16.44 -17.32
CA GLN A 170 -3.78 -15.93 -18.11
C GLN A 170 -4.30 -15.14 -19.33
N LYS A 171 -5.18 -15.76 -20.11
CA LYS A 171 -5.68 -15.21 -21.38
C LYS A 171 -6.54 -13.94 -21.20
N TYR A 172 -7.48 -13.95 -20.24
CA TYR A 172 -8.48 -12.90 -20.12
C TYR A 172 -8.11 -11.80 -19.11
N CYS A 173 -7.39 -12.15 -18.04
CA CYS A 173 -7.00 -11.19 -17.00
C CYS A 173 -5.55 -10.75 -17.14
N ILE A 174 -4.59 -11.68 -17.25
CA ILE A 174 -3.16 -11.35 -17.12
C ILE A 174 -2.61 -10.64 -18.35
N GLU A 175 -2.97 -11.08 -19.55
CA GLU A 175 -2.41 -10.53 -20.79
C GLU A 175 -2.67 -9.03 -20.97
N ASN A 176 -3.73 -8.52 -20.35
CA ASN A 176 -4.20 -7.14 -20.49
C ASN A 176 -3.89 -6.27 -19.27
N CYS A 177 -3.17 -6.76 -18.25
CA CYS A 177 -2.90 -5.98 -17.04
C CYS A 177 -1.42 -5.99 -16.60
N PHE A 178 -1.10 -5.12 -15.65
CA PHE A 178 0.25 -4.92 -15.12
C PHE A 178 0.88 -6.18 -14.51
N LEU A 179 0.07 -7.18 -14.13
CA LEU A 179 0.56 -8.44 -13.54
C LEU A 179 1.38 -9.26 -14.53
N LYS A 180 1.24 -9.05 -15.84
CA LYS A 180 1.91 -9.79 -16.90
C LYS A 180 3.42 -9.96 -16.68
N LYS A 181 4.12 -8.87 -16.37
CA LYS A 181 5.58 -8.84 -16.15
C LYS A 181 6.04 -9.70 -14.96
N TYR A 182 5.15 -10.00 -14.01
CA TYR A 182 5.46 -10.81 -12.84
C TYR A 182 4.92 -12.24 -12.97
N TYR A 183 3.76 -12.41 -13.59
CA TYR A 183 3.07 -13.69 -13.72
C TYR A 183 3.96 -14.77 -14.37
N TYR A 184 4.69 -14.41 -15.43
CA TYR A 184 5.58 -15.32 -16.16
C TYR A 184 6.85 -15.73 -15.42
N LYS A 185 7.19 -15.04 -14.32
CA LYS A 185 8.30 -15.44 -13.45
C LYS A 185 7.91 -16.58 -12.50
N LEU A 186 6.62 -16.91 -12.42
CA LEU A 186 6.05 -17.89 -11.51
C LEU A 186 5.63 -19.15 -12.26
N LYS A 187 5.67 -20.29 -11.56
CA LYS A 187 5.09 -21.55 -12.04
C LYS A 187 3.65 -21.65 -11.58
N TRP A 188 2.73 -21.83 -12.52
CA TRP A 188 1.30 -21.95 -12.26
C TRP A 188 0.81 -23.34 -12.66
N HIS A 189 -0.01 -23.95 -11.80
CA HIS A 189 -0.76 -25.13 -12.17
C HIS A 189 -2.06 -24.71 -12.88
N PRO A 190 -2.55 -25.45 -13.90
CA PRO A 190 -3.82 -25.13 -14.56
C PRO A 190 -5.02 -25.12 -13.58
N ASP A 191 -5.13 -26.13 -12.71
CA ASP A 191 -6.19 -26.19 -11.70
C ASP A 191 -5.94 -25.16 -10.57
N PHE A 192 -6.98 -24.40 -10.21
CA PHE A 192 -6.95 -23.45 -9.11
C PHE A 192 -6.55 -24.10 -7.77
N LYS A 193 -6.98 -25.33 -7.49
CA LYS A 193 -6.75 -25.98 -6.18
C LYS A 193 -5.30 -26.35 -5.90
N ASP A 194 -4.54 -26.61 -6.96
CA ASP A 194 -3.16 -27.09 -6.84
C ASP A 194 -2.13 -25.94 -6.75
N ASN A 195 -2.61 -24.70 -6.64
CA ASN A 195 -1.77 -23.53 -6.53
C ASN A 195 -1.63 -23.05 -5.08
N ASP A 196 -0.38 -22.96 -4.61
CA ASP A 196 -0.08 -22.19 -3.40
C ASP A 196 -0.15 -20.68 -3.69
N TYR A 197 -1.32 -20.09 -3.39
CA TYR A 197 -1.56 -18.66 -3.60
C TYR A 197 -0.83 -17.77 -2.60
N GLN A 198 -0.53 -18.25 -1.39
CA GLN A 198 0.18 -17.46 -0.39
C GLN A 198 1.64 -17.26 -0.82
N LYS A 199 2.31 -18.34 -1.22
CA LYS A 199 3.69 -18.27 -1.74
C LYS A 199 3.78 -17.46 -3.03
N LYS A 200 2.82 -17.62 -3.94
CA LYS A 200 2.77 -16.84 -5.19
C LYS A 200 2.51 -15.36 -4.93
N GLN A 201 1.64 -15.01 -3.98
CA GLN A 201 1.41 -13.63 -3.58
C GLN A 201 2.66 -13.00 -2.97
N ALA A 202 3.38 -13.72 -2.11
CA ALA A 202 4.65 -13.27 -1.55
C ALA A 202 5.68 -12.94 -2.64
N LEU A 203 5.87 -13.84 -3.61
CA LEU A 203 6.80 -13.62 -4.73
C LEU A 203 6.37 -12.46 -5.63
N LEU A 204 5.08 -12.32 -5.91
CA LEU A 204 4.60 -11.22 -6.76
C LEU A 204 4.78 -9.86 -6.07
N ASN A 205 4.50 -9.77 -4.76
CA ASN A 205 4.80 -8.59 -3.96
C ASN A 205 6.31 -8.28 -3.95
N LYS A 206 7.16 -9.30 -3.78
CA LYS A 206 8.62 -9.17 -3.89
C LYS A 206 9.05 -8.58 -5.24
N PHE A 207 8.55 -9.13 -6.34
CA PHE A 207 8.91 -8.60 -7.66
C PHE A 207 8.38 -7.18 -7.89
N HIS A 208 7.22 -6.86 -7.33
CA HIS A 208 6.61 -5.54 -7.45
C HIS A 208 7.41 -4.46 -6.73
N ILE A 209 7.81 -4.70 -5.47
CA ILE A 209 8.61 -3.75 -4.70
C ILE A 209 10.02 -3.59 -5.28
N GLU A 210 10.64 -4.69 -5.74
CA GLU A 210 11.97 -4.65 -6.39
C GLU A 210 11.95 -3.90 -7.73
N ASP A 211 10.91 -4.10 -8.56
CA ASP A 211 10.75 -3.37 -9.83
C ASP A 211 10.56 -1.86 -9.57
N THR A 212 9.74 -1.51 -8.59
CA THR A 212 9.47 -0.12 -8.21
C THR A 212 10.73 0.58 -7.69
N TYR A 213 11.46 -0.06 -6.78
CA TYR A 213 12.74 0.45 -6.29
C TYR A 213 13.73 0.66 -7.44
N ASN A 214 13.86 -0.31 -8.35
CA ASN A 214 14.78 -0.20 -9.48
C ASN A 214 14.43 0.94 -10.45
N LYS A 215 13.15 1.27 -10.61
CA LYS A 215 12.71 2.44 -11.39
C LYS A 215 13.03 3.77 -10.72
N LEU A 216 13.04 3.79 -9.39
CA LEU A 216 13.21 5.01 -8.59
C LEU A 216 14.64 5.21 -8.07
N LYS A 217 15.52 4.19 -8.10
CA LYS A 217 16.85 4.23 -7.45
C LYS A 217 17.74 5.41 -7.87
N ASN A 218 17.57 5.93 -9.08
CA ASN A 218 18.36 7.05 -9.60
C ASN A 218 17.73 8.43 -9.29
N THR A 219 16.58 8.47 -8.62
CA THR A 219 15.83 9.72 -8.34
C THR A 219 16.24 10.39 -7.04
N ASN A 220 16.99 9.70 -6.16
CA ASN A 220 17.37 10.16 -4.81
C ASN A 220 16.19 10.65 -3.95
N LEU A 221 14.98 10.12 -4.19
CA LEU A 221 13.79 10.43 -3.42
C LEU A 221 13.74 9.62 -2.12
N PHE A 222 13.16 10.22 -1.08
CA PHE A 222 13.00 9.59 0.24
C PHE A 222 12.18 8.29 0.22
N ILE A 223 11.37 8.06 -0.82
CA ILE A 223 10.59 6.85 -1.04
C ILE A 223 11.46 5.60 -1.07
N LEU A 224 12.73 5.70 -1.46
CA LEU A 224 13.65 4.55 -1.44
C LEU A 224 13.84 4.01 -0.02
N GLU A 225 13.98 4.89 0.98
CA GLU A 225 14.06 4.50 2.39
C GLU A 225 12.72 3.93 2.90
N ILE A 226 11.60 4.43 2.37
CA ILE A 226 10.27 3.90 2.69
C ILE A 226 10.11 2.47 2.11
N LEU A 227 10.52 2.25 0.86
CA LEU A 227 10.45 0.93 0.22
C LEU A 227 11.37 -0.08 0.92
N GLU A 228 12.54 0.35 1.39
CA GLU A 228 13.42 -0.48 2.21
C GLU A 228 12.76 -0.89 3.54
N LEU A 229 12.03 0.03 4.19
CA LEU A 229 11.26 -0.29 5.39
C LEU A 229 10.09 -1.25 5.10
N GLU A 230 9.40 -1.09 3.97
CA GLU A 230 8.34 -2.02 3.57
C GLU A 230 8.88 -3.41 3.20
N ALA A 231 10.08 -3.47 2.61
CA ALA A 231 10.79 -4.72 2.39
C ALA A 231 11.16 -5.39 3.71
N ASP A 232 11.69 -4.63 4.68
CA ASP A 232 11.95 -5.13 6.04
C ASP A 232 10.67 -5.71 6.66
N ARG A 233 9.54 -4.99 6.57
CA ARG A 233 8.23 -5.44 7.06
C ARG A 233 7.79 -6.74 6.39
N CYS A 234 7.91 -6.83 5.07
CA CYS A 234 7.56 -8.00 4.29
C CYS A 234 8.38 -9.23 4.74
N ILE A 235 9.69 -9.07 4.97
CA ILE A 235 10.57 -10.15 5.47
C ILE A 235 10.08 -10.64 6.84
N ILE A 236 9.78 -9.72 7.74
CA ILE A 236 9.31 -10.03 9.09
C ILE A 236 7.97 -10.78 9.03
N ASP A 237 6.99 -10.26 8.29
CA ASP A 237 5.69 -10.91 8.16
C ASP A 237 5.79 -12.30 7.48
N LEU A 238 6.63 -12.43 6.45
CA LEU A 238 6.88 -13.73 5.82
C LEU A 238 7.54 -14.71 6.79
N THR A 239 8.51 -14.25 7.58
CA THR A 239 9.16 -15.07 8.61
C THR A 239 8.11 -15.56 9.60
N MET A 240 7.31 -14.64 10.16
CA MET A 240 6.30 -14.94 11.17
C MET A 240 5.25 -15.93 10.66
N ASN A 241 4.79 -15.75 9.42
CA ASN A 241 3.77 -16.62 8.82
C ASN A 241 4.32 -17.97 8.34
N SER A 242 5.65 -18.15 8.24
CA SER A 242 6.28 -19.39 7.74
C SER A 242 7.08 -20.16 8.78
N LEU A 243 7.08 -19.74 10.06
CA LEU A 243 7.84 -20.35 11.15
C LEU A 243 7.72 -21.88 11.20
N ASN A 244 6.52 -22.42 10.99
CA ASN A 244 6.23 -23.85 11.04
C ASN A 244 6.02 -24.50 9.66
N MET A 245 6.34 -23.81 8.57
CA MET A 245 6.08 -24.29 7.20
C MET A 245 7.35 -24.65 6.44
N PHE A 246 8.34 -23.77 6.45
CA PHE A 246 9.63 -23.97 5.78
C PHE A 246 10.68 -23.00 6.32
N VAL A 247 11.96 -23.36 6.21
CA VAL A 247 13.12 -22.59 6.70
C VAL A 247 14.23 -22.51 5.65
N GLY A 248 15.23 -21.68 5.93
CA GLY A 248 16.46 -21.55 5.15
C GLY A 248 16.20 -21.00 3.75
N LYS A 249 16.70 -21.71 2.73
CA LYS A 249 16.69 -21.24 1.35
C LYS A 249 15.27 -21.01 0.81
N ASP A 250 14.33 -21.90 1.12
CA ASP A 250 12.94 -21.78 0.66
C ASP A 250 12.26 -20.50 1.18
N ARG A 251 12.65 -20.06 2.38
CA ARG A 251 12.18 -18.79 2.96
C ARG A 251 12.93 -17.59 2.40
N LEU A 252 14.24 -17.70 2.32
CA LEU A 252 15.12 -16.65 1.78
C LEU A 252 14.75 -16.28 0.34
N ASP A 253 14.37 -17.26 -0.48
CA ASP A 253 13.94 -17.02 -1.87
C ASP A 253 12.68 -16.16 -1.98
N LEU A 254 11.87 -16.06 -0.91
CA LEU A 254 10.68 -15.20 -0.84
C LEU A 254 10.99 -13.76 -0.39
N TYR A 255 12.15 -13.51 0.22
CA TYR A 255 12.48 -12.20 0.74
C TYR A 255 12.81 -11.20 -0.37
N PRO A 256 12.25 -9.97 -0.33
CA PRO A 256 12.70 -8.88 -1.19
C PRO A 256 14.20 -8.61 -0.99
N ARG A 257 14.91 -8.18 -2.03
CA ARG A 257 16.36 -7.89 -1.97
C ARG A 257 16.71 -6.45 -1.57
N ILE A 258 15.72 -5.55 -1.61
CA ILE A 258 15.87 -4.11 -1.39
C ILE A 258 15.64 -3.72 0.08
N HIS A 259 16.12 -4.52 1.03
CA HIS A 259 15.86 -4.29 2.47
C HIS A 259 17.02 -3.55 3.13
N SER A 260 16.79 -2.97 4.31
CA SER A 260 17.82 -2.27 5.09
C SER A 260 18.52 -3.16 6.14
N MET A 261 18.03 -4.40 6.33
CA MET A 261 18.65 -5.37 7.23
C MET A 261 20.01 -5.85 6.71
N ASP A 262 20.93 -6.16 7.63
CA ASP A 262 22.23 -6.74 7.27
C ASP A 262 22.10 -8.23 6.87
N ALA A 263 23.10 -8.73 6.14
CA ALA A 263 23.09 -10.10 5.63
C ALA A 263 22.99 -11.16 6.74
N LYS A 264 23.58 -10.88 7.91
CA LYS A 264 23.57 -11.79 9.06
C LYS A 264 22.17 -11.92 9.65
N MET A 265 21.45 -10.81 9.84
CA MET A 265 20.09 -10.76 10.33
C MET A 265 19.14 -11.49 9.39
N VAL A 266 19.24 -11.23 8.09
CA VAL A 266 18.39 -11.88 7.08
C VAL A 266 18.63 -13.39 7.04
N SER A 267 19.90 -13.81 7.06
CA SER A 267 20.25 -15.24 7.13
C SER A 267 19.71 -15.87 8.41
N SER A 268 19.79 -15.18 9.55
CA SER A 268 19.28 -15.66 10.83
C SER A 268 17.75 -15.81 10.78
N LEU A 269 17.02 -14.78 10.35
CA LEU A 269 15.56 -14.80 10.18
C LEU A 269 15.10 -15.93 9.24
N SER A 270 15.88 -16.24 8.21
CA SER A 270 15.55 -17.35 7.30
C SER A 270 15.52 -18.71 8.01
N MET A 271 16.31 -18.89 9.07
CA MET A 271 16.46 -20.15 9.80
C MET A 271 15.59 -20.25 11.06
N VAL A 272 14.88 -19.19 11.45
CA VAL A 272 14.11 -19.17 12.69
C VAL A 272 12.90 -20.10 12.63
N GLU A 273 12.62 -20.80 13.73
CA GLU A 273 11.44 -21.65 13.89
C GLU A 273 10.50 -21.18 15.02
N SER A 274 10.95 -20.29 15.91
CA SER A 274 10.14 -19.76 17.02
C SER A 274 9.97 -18.24 16.99
N ILE A 275 8.85 -17.76 17.55
CA ILE A 275 8.59 -16.31 17.68
C ILE A 275 9.61 -15.66 18.62
N ASP A 276 10.06 -16.36 19.65
CA ASP A 276 11.00 -15.81 20.64
C ASP A 276 12.40 -15.61 20.03
N ASP A 277 12.88 -16.56 19.21
CA ASP A 277 14.14 -16.40 18.48
C ASP A 277 14.06 -15.25 17.47
N MET A 278 12.92 -15.14 16.78
CA MET A 278 12.66 -14.03 15.85
C MET A 278 12.74 -12.69 16.57
N LYS A 279 12.09 -12.57 17.72
CA LYS A 279 12.12 -11.39 18.59
C LYS A 279 13.54 -11.07 19.06
N ASN A 280 14.32 -12.07 19.46
CA ASN A 280 15.71 -11.90 19.88
C ASN A 280 16.57 -11.30 18.75
N ILE A 281 16.42 -11.78 17.52
CA ILE A 281 17.12 -11.23 16.35
C ILE A 281 16.71 -9.77 16.09
N LEU A 282 15.42 -9.47 16.20
CA LEU A 282 14.86 -8.15 15.93
C LEU A 282 15.09 -7.12 17.05
N SER A 283 15.55 -7.56 18.23
CA SER A 283 15.78 -6.71 19.41
C SER A 283 16.74 -5.54 19.20
N SER A 284 17.66 -5.66 18.24
CA SER A 284 18.58 -4.59 17.84
C SER A 284 17.91 -3.44 17.07
N ARG A 285 16.73 -3.68 16.49
CA ARG A 285 16.03 -2.72 15.60
C ARG A 285 14.66 -2.28 16.10
N TYR A 286 14.07 -3.01 17.04
CA TYR A 286 12.70 -2.84 17.52
C TYR A 286 12.60 -3.03 19.02
N ASN A 287 11.69 -2.30 19.67
CA ASN A 287 11.43 -2.49 21.09
C ASN A 287 10.51 -3.69 21.34
N ILE A 288 11.12 -4.85 21.60
CA ILE A 288 10.44 -6.16 21.77
C ILE A 288 9.61 -6.25 23.05
N ASN A 289 9.79 -5.33 24.01
CA ASN A 289 8.98 -5.30 25.24
C ASN A 289 7.52 -4.94 24.98
N LYS A 290 7.24 -4.32 23.82
CA LYS A 290 5.88 -4.07 23.34
C LYS A 290 5.43 -5.19 22.39
N ASP A 291 4.15 -5.21 22.09
CA ASP A 291 3.64 -6.03 20.99
C ASP A 291 4.41 -5.70 19.69
N LEU A 292 5.03 -6.73 19.09
CA LEU A 292 5.91 -6.59 17.94
C LEU A 292 5.17 -5.99 16.75
N TYR A 293 3.92 -6.40 16.53
CA TYR A 293 3.11 -5.88 15.43
C TYR A 293 2.89 -4.38 15.58
N SER A 294 2.50 -3.94 16.77
CA SER A 294 2.31 -2.52 17.11
C SER A 294 3.60 -1.70 16.92
N GLU A 295 4.74 -2.24 17.35
CA GLU A 295 6.05 -1.57 17.20
C GLU A 295 6.45 -1.41 15.73
N LEU A 296 6.21 -2.43 14.91
CA LEU A 296 6.48 -2.37 13.46
C LEU A 296 5.62 -1.29 12.78
N VAL A 297 4.32 -1.23 13.09
CA VAL A 297 3.44 -0.21 12.51
C VAL A 297 3.82 1.19 12.99
N ASN A 298 4.22 1.36 14.26
CA ASN A 298 4.73 2.64 14.75
C ASN A 298 5.95 3.11 13.96
N LYS A 299 6.86 2.19 13.62
CA LYS A 299 8.05 2.53 12.83
C LYS A 299 7.69 2.97 11.42
N GLU A 300 6.72 2.31 10.77
CA GLU A 300 6.18 2.71 9.46
C GLU A 300 5.56 4.11 9.53
N VAL A 301 4.67 4.35 10.50
CA VAL A 301 4.02 5.66 10.70
C VAL A 301 5.06 6.75 10.91
N CYS A 302 6.07 6.54 11.77
CA CYS A 302 7.16 7.50 11.96
C CYS A 302 7.89 7.81 10.64
N LYS A 303 8.19 6.78 9.84
CA LYS A 303 8.88 6.97 8.55
C LYS A 303 8.02 7.72 7.54
N TYR A 304 6.72 7.44 7.51
CA TYR A 304 5.77 8.20 6.69
C TYR A 304 5.70 9.68 7.13
N CYS A 305 5.66 9.96 8.43
CA CYS A 305 5.68 11.33 8.95
C CYS A 305 6.99 12.07 8.66
N GLU A 306 8.14 11.39 8.69
CA GLU A 306 9.44 11.97 8.30
C GLU A 306 9.42 12.51 6.86
N SER A 307 8.71 11.85 5.95
CA SER A 307 8.68 12.24 4.53
C SER A 307 8.13 13.66 4.28
N PHE A 308 7.29 14.18 5.17
CA PHE A 308 6.75 15.56 5.08
C PHE A 308 7.77 16.63 5.49
N ARG A 309 8.84 16.24 6.20
CA ARG A 309 9.93 17.14 6.58
C ARG A 309 10.99 17.26 5.49
N ILE A 310 10.96 16.36 4.51
CA ILE A 310 11.90 16.37 3.40
C ILE A 310 11.47 17.45 2.41
N PHE A 311 12.36 18.43 2.22
CA PHE A 311 12.06 19.57 1.37
C PHE A 311 11.90 19.14 -0.09
N ASN A 312 10.73 19.43 -0.66
CA ASN A 312 10.43 19.28 -2.07
C ASN A 312 10.64 17.86 -2.62
N ASP A 313 10.06 16.90 -1.91
CA ASP A 313 10.11 15.48 -2.23
C ASP A 313 8.69 14.92 -2.38
N VAL A 314 8.44 14.19 -3.47
CA VAL A 314 7.12 13.63 -3.80
C VAL A 314 6.76 12.37 -3.00
N SER A 315 7.67 11.85 -2.19
CA SER A 315 7.45 10.68 -1.33
C SER A 315 6.37 10.91 -0.28
N CYS A 316 6.15 12.18 0.11
CA CYS A 316 5.04 12.58 0.99
C CYS A 316 3.67 12.17 0.44
N VAL A 317 3.51 12.05 -0.88
CA VAL A 317 2.28 11.60 -1.53
C VAL A 317 1.95 10.16 -1.11
N TYR A 318 2.94 9.26 -1.17
CA TYR A 318 2.78 7.87 -0.75
C TYR A 318 2.44 7.77 0.73
N SER A 319 3.23 8.46 1.55
CA SER A 319 3.08 8.51 3.00
C SER A 319 1.70 9.00 3.40
N TYR A 320 1.17 10.03 2.73
CA TYR A 320 -0.17 10.53 2.99
C TYR A 320 -1.25 9.46 2.81
N PHE A 321 -1.25 8.74 1.68
CA PHE A 321 -2.26 7.70 1.44
C PHE A 321 -2.14 6.54 2.44
N LYS A 322 -0.91 6.15 2.82
CA LYS A 322 -0.68 5.14 3.87
C LYS A 322 -1.18 5.60 5.25
N LEU A 323 -0.91 6.84 5.63
CA LEU A 323 -1.39 7.41 6.88
C LEU A 323 -2.92 7.54 6.88
N LYS A 324 -3.51 7.94 5.77
CA LYS A 324 -4.97 8.04 5.61
C LYS A 324 -5.64 6.66 5.71
N GLU A 325 -5.05 5.62 5.14
CA GLU A 325 -5.52 4.25 5.37
C GLU A 325 -5.44 3.84 6.83
N GLN A 326 -4.35 4.18 7.52
CA GLN A 326 -4.21 3.88 8.95
C GLN A 326 -5.25 4.64 9.79
N GLU A 327 -5.56 5.89 9.44
CA GLU A 327 -6.65 6.65 10.03
C GLU A 327 -8.00 5.96 9.83
N ILE A 328 -8.30 5.49 8.61
CA ILE A 328 -9.54 4.75 8.33
C ILE A 328 -9.59 3.47 9.17
N LYS A 329 -8.50 2.71 9.29
CA LYS A 329 -8.41 1.51 10.15
C LYS A 329 -8.66 1.87 11.61
N ASN A 330 -8.06 2.96 12.10
CA ASN A 330 -8.26 3.45 13.46
C ASN A 330 -9.73 3.83 13.73
N VAL A 331 -10.38 4.54 12.80
CA VAL A 331 -11.80 4.90 12.89
C VAL A 331 -12.68 3.65 12.92
N LEU A 332 -12.44 2.68 12.03
CA LEU A 332 -13.21 1.44 11.99
C LEU A 332 -13.01 0.58 13.25
N TRP A 333 -11.81 0.61 13.85
CA TRP A 333 -11.57 -0.03 15.14
C TRP A 333 -12.37 0.63 16.27
N ILE A 334 -12.42 1.97 16.33
CA ILE A 334 -13.26 2.68 17.30
C ILE A 334 -14.73 2.28 17.13
N VAL A 335 -15.22 2.22 15.88
CA VAL A 335 -16.58 1.79 15.57
C VAL A 335 -16.85 0.37 16.05
N ASP A 336 -15.91 -0.56 15.88
CA ASP A 336 -16.03 -1.93 16.41
C ASP A 336 -16.13 -1.96 17.93
N CYS A 337 -15.28 -1.20 18.62
CA CYS A 337 -15.32 -1.12 20.08
C CYS A 337 -16.64 -0.53 20.59
N VAL A 338 -17.18 0.49 19.90
CA VAL A 338 -18.48 1.11 20.24
C VAL A 338 -19.61 0.11 20.05
N LEU A 339 -19.68 -0.56 18.88
CA LEU A 339 -20.70 -1.56 18.57
C LEU A 339 -20.71 -2.74 19.56
N GLN A 340 -19.56 -3.08 20.12
CA GLN A 340 -19.40 -4.23 21.03
C GLN A 340 -19.41 -3.83 22.51
N GLY A 341 -19.55 -2.54 22.83
CA GLY A 341 -19.50 -2.04 24.21
C GLY A 341 -18.12 -2.19 24.88
N ARG A 342 -17.04 -2.41 24.12
CA ARG A 342 -15.68 -2.68 24.61
C ARG A 342 -14.82 -1.41 24.63
N LYS A 343 -15.29 -0.36 25.30
CA LYS A 343 -14.60 0.95 25.32
C LYS A 343 -13.22 0.91 25.99
N ASN A 344 -12.99 -0.04 26.89
CA ASN A 344 -11.71 -0.20 27.59
C ASN A 344 -10.56 -0.65 26.65
N GLU A 345 -10.87 -1.25 25.50
CA GLU A 345 -9.87 -1.71 24.50
C GLU A 345 -9.47 -0.59 23.51
N ILE A 346 -10.13 0.58 23.56
CA ILE A 346 -9.85 1.70 22.65
C ILE A 346 -8.48 2.37 22.93
N GLY A 347 -7.87 2.05 24.09
CA GLY A 347 -6.53 2.51 24.46
C GLY A 347 -5.41 2.02 23.54
N SER A 348 -5.61 0.94 22.76
CA SER A 348 -4.60 0.35 21.88
C SER A 348 -4.48 1.03 20.51
N LEU A 349 -5.13 2.17 20.31
CA LEU A 349 -5.13 2.86 19.02
C LEU A 349 -3.74 3.41 18.71
N LEU A 350 -3.28 3.17 17.49
CA LEU A 350 -2.03 3.76 16.99
C LEU A 350 -2.26 5.25 16.77
N ASN A 351 -1.71 6.07 17.66
CA ASN A 351 -1.69 7.51 17.44
C ASN A 351 -0.78 7.79 16.23
N LEU A 352 -1.29 8.50 15.23
CA LEU A 352 -0.53 8.90 14.05
C LEU A 352 0.50 10.02 14.34
N ASN A 353 0.88 10.20 15.61
CA ASN A 353 1.80 11.20 16.15
C ASN A 353 1.71 12.56 15.41
N LYS A 354 0.73 13.35 15.83
CA LYS A 354 0.86 14.81 15.89
C LYS A 354 1.18 15.18 17.32
#